data_AF-A0A6A3EIB1-F1
#
_entry.id   AF-A0A6A3EIB1-F1
#
_cell.length_a   1.000
_cell.length_b   1.000
_cell.length_c   1.000
_cell.angle_alpha   90.00
_cell.angle_beta   90.00
_cell.angle_gamma   90.00
#
_symmetry.space_group_name_H-M   'P 1'
#
loop_
_entity.id
_entity.type
_entity.pdbx_description
1 polymer ?
#
loop_
_entity_poly.entity_id
_entity_poly.type
_entity_poly.pdbx_seq_one_letter_code
_entity_poly.pdbx_strand_id
1 'polypeptide(L)'
;MTKQEVDEGSYLKPGEVDAGTSIIAVRFQGGVVLGADSRTSMGTYIANRVSDKLTPLHDRLYCCRSGSAADTQALSDYVRYYLSSHSVELGRLPKVGTAANLFRSLCYHNKDRLLAGIIVAGWDPVKGGQVFSIPIGGAMVEQDFAIGGSGSTYIYGLVDAEYRPDMTKEECQQFVKKALAHAMARDGSSGGVIRTVTITENEVVRDFTCGDDLPFSI
;
A
#
# COMPACT_ATOMS: atom_id res chain seq x y z
N MET A 1 -24.54 6.79 30.44
CA MET A 1 -24.23 5.57 29.68
C MET A 1 -24.98 5.64 28.37
N THR A 2 -24.40 6.27 27.36
CA THR A 2 -24.96 6.32 26.00
C THR A 2 -24.54 5.04 25.28
N LYS A 3 -25.53 4.28 24.79
CA LYS A 3 -25.29 3.09 23.97
C LYS A 3 -24.45 3.50 22.76
N GLN A 4 -23.24 2.95 22.63
CA GLN A 4 -22.53 2.96 21.37
C GLN A 4 -23.25 1.98 20.46
N GLU A 5 -23.90 2.51 19.42
CA GLU A 5 -24.39 1.72 18.30
C GLU A 5 -23.16 1.12 17.62
N VAL A 6 -22.91 -0.15 17.90
CA VAL A 6 -22.02 -0.96 17.08
C VAL A 6 -22.82 -1.28 15.83
N ASP A 7 -22.39 -0.75 14.69
CA ASP A 7 -22.94 -1.13 13.39
C ASP A 7 -22.67 -2.64 13.22
N GLU A 8 -23.70 -3.46 13.39
CA GLU A 8 -23.63 -4.93 13.47
C GLU A 8 -23.11 -5.60 12.17
N GLY A 9 -22.82 -4.81 11.13
CA GLY A 9 -22.17 -5.25 9.89
C GLY A 9 -20.73 -4.76 9.68
N SER A 10 -20.17 -3.95 10.59
CA SER A 10 -18.81 -3.40 10.41
C SER A 10 -17.76 -4.26 11.10
N TYR A 11 -16.69 -4.62 10.38
CA TYR A 11 -15.49 -5.26 10.96
C TYR A 11 -14.62 -4.26 11.77
N LEU A 12 -15.06 -3.01 11.88
CA LEU A 12 -14.33 -1.94 12.56
C LEU A 12 -14.56 -2.03 14.07
N LYS A 13 -13.50 -1.77 14.84
CA LYS A 13 -13.61 -1.70 16.29
C LYS A 13 -14.35 -0.42 16.70
N PRO A 14 -14.95 -0.37 17.90
CA PRO A 14 -15.63 0.83 18.39
C PRO A 14 -14.72 2.08 18.33
N GLY A 15 -15.13 3.08 17.55
CA GLY A 15 -14.38 4.33 17.36
C GLY A 15 -13.37 4.33 16.20
N GLU A 16 -13.20 3.21 15.49
CA GLU A 16 -12.43 3.17 14.25
C GLU A 16 -13.24 3.74 13.08
N VAL A 17 -12.52 4.41 12.18
CA VAL A 17 -13.08 4.95 10.94
C VAL A 17 -12.37 4.27 9.79
N ASP A 18 -13.11 3.57 8.94
CA ASP A 18 -12.54 3.01 7.72
C ASP A 18 -12.23 4.12 6.73
N ALA A 19 -10.94 4.43 6.61
CA ALA A 19 -10.42 5.25 5.54
C ALA A 19 -10.22 4.35 4.31
N GLY A 20 -11.31 4.06 3.60
CA GLY A 20 -11.22 3.17 2.45
C GLY A 20 -10.20 3.68 1.41
N THR A 21 -9.61 2.72 0.72
CA THR A 21 -8.30 2.85 0.08
C THR A 21 -8.14 1.83 -1.03
N SER A 22 -7.41 2.20 -2.09
CA SER A 22 -6.92 1.28 -3.10
C SER A 22 -5.40 1.38 -3.17
N ILE A 23 -4.71 0.28 -2.86
CA ILE A 23 -3.25 0.18 -2.96
C ILE A 23 -2.86 -1.06 -3.76
N ILE A 24 -1.78 -0.95 -4.53
CA ILE A 24 -1.24 -2.03 -5.35
C ILE A 24 0.28 -1.94 -5.38
N ALA A 25 0.95 -3.08 -5.47
CA ALA A 25 2.35 -3.15 -5.87
C ALA A 25 2.57 -4.33 -6.81
N VAL A 26 3.46 -4.16 -7.79
CA VAL A 26 3.76 -5.16 -8.83
C VAL A 26 5.27 -5.24 -9.02
N ARG A 27 5.79 -6.46 -9.07
CA ARG A 27 7.19 -6.79 -9.37
C ARG A 27 7.38 -6.89 -10.88
N PHE A 28 8.50 -6.36 -11.36
CA PHE A 28 8.96 -6.54 -12.74
C PHE A 28 10.45 -6.85 -12.78
N GLN A 29 10.97 -7.19 -13.95
CA GLN A 29 12.40 -7.45 -14.10
C GLN A 29 13.22 -6.17 -13.84
N GLY A 30 13.91 -6.13 -12.69
CA GLY A 30 14.77 -5.02 -12.29
C GLY A 30 14.16 -4.10 -11.21
N GLY A 31 12.92 -4.31 -10.77
CA GLY A 31 12.31 -3.42 -9.79
C GLY A 31 10.88 -3.73 -9.38
N VAL A 32 10.23 -2.72 -8.79
CA VAL A 32 8.82 -2.75 -8.40
C VAL A 32 8.13 -1.43 -8.75
N VAL A 33 6.83 -1.50 -9.01
CA VAL A 33 5.94 -0.32 -9.10
C VAL A 33 4.91 -0.41 -8.00
N LEU A 34 4.83 0.63 -7.17
CA LEU A 34 3.78 0.81 -6.17
C LEU A 34 2.79 1.84 -6.68
N GLY A 35 1.52 1.70 -6.28
CA GLY A 35 0.47 2.66 -6.59
C GLY A 35 -0.57 2.76 -5.48
N ALA A 36 -1.13 3.96 -5.33
CA ALA A 36 -2.24 4.21 -4.41
C ALA A 36 -3.16 5.32 -4.93
N ASP A 37 -4.43 5.26 -4.53
CA ASP A 37 -5.33 6.42 -4.60
C ASP A 37 -4.98 7.45 -3.50
N SER A 38 -5.59 8.64 -3.56
CA SER A 38 -5.26 9.74 -2.66
C SER A 38 -6.40 10.19 -1.73
N ARG A 39 -7.56 9.54 -1.78
CA ARG A 39 -8.71 9.90 -0.94
C ARG A 39 -8.56 9.31 0.46
N THR A 40 -8.93 10.06 1.48
CA THR A 40 -9.13 9.58 2.85
C THR A 40 -10.52 10.02 3.28
N SER A 41 -11.42 9.05 3.42
CA SER A 41 -12.80 9.27 3.86
C SER A 41 -12.95 9.06 5.36
N MET A 42 -13.98 9.68 5.93
CA MET A 42 -14.52 9.41 7.25
C MET A 42 -16.02 9.13 7.09
N GLY A 43 -16.36 7.86 6.85
CA GLY A 43 -17.67 7.50 6.35
C GLY A 43 -17.90 8.11 4.96
N THR A 44 -18.97 8.87 4.78
CA THR A 44 -19.29 9.54 3.51
C THR A 44 -18.56 10.86 3.30
N TYR A 45 -17.97 11.43 4.36
CA TYR A 45 -17.24 12.69 4.27
C TYR A 45 -15.80 12.47 3.79
N ILE A 46 -15.35 13.23 2.78
CA ILE A 46 -13.96 13.17 2.33
C ILE A 46 -13.12 14.12 3.17
N ALA A 47 -12.37 13.57 4.13
CA ALA A 47 -11.50 14.34 5.02
C ALA A 47 -10.27 14.89 4.31
N ASN A 48 -9.69 14.12 3.37
CA ASN A 48 -8.58 14.58 2.53
C ASN A 48 -8.71 13.97 1.12
N ARG A 49 -8.49 14.78 0.08
CA ARG A 49 -8.54 14.36 -1.33
C ARG A 49 -7.20 13.98 -1.93
N VAL A 50 -6.08 14.37 -1.32
CA VAL A 50 -4.73 14.31 -1.91
C VAL A 50 -3.70 13.64 -0.99
N SER A 51 -4.16 12.81 -0.06
CA SER A 51 -3.32 12.03 0.86
C SER A 51 -2.26 11.23 0.13
N ASP A 52 -1.08 11.14 0.72
CA ASP A 52 0.01 10.31 0.21
C ASP A 52 0.10 9.00 1.01
N LYS A 53 -0.39 7.92 0.41
CA LYS A 53 -0.42 6.58 1.02
C LYS A 53 0.84 5.76 0.73
N LEU A 54 1.76 6.30 -0.07
CA LEU A 54 3.05 5.70 -0.42
C LEU A 54 4.13 6.33 0.45
N THR A 55 4.58 5.60 1.45
CA THR A 55 5.47 6.13 2.48
C THR A 55 6.89 5.57 2.33
N PRO A 56 7.92 6.43 2.18
CA PRO A 56 9.30 5.96 2.11
C PRO A 56 9.73 5.42 3.48
N LEU A 57 10.32 4.23 3.48
CA LEU A 57 10.89 3.57 4.66
C LEU A 57 12.41 3.70 4.71
N HIS A 58 13.04 3.67 3.53
CA HIS A 58 14.46 3.86 3.29
C HIS A 58 14.65 4.25 1.81
N ASP A 59 15.88 4.44 1.34
CA ASP A 59 16.22 4.96 0.01
C ASP A 59 15.54 4.21 -1.14
N ARG A 60 15.42 2.88 -1.03
CA ARG A 60 14.82 1.99 -2.06
C ARG A 60 13.69 1.11 -1.52
N LEU A 61 13.03 1.57 -0.46
CA LEU A 61 11.98 0.83 0.23
C LEU A 61 10.79 1.73 0.52
N TYR A 62 9.60 1.30 0.12
CA TYR A 62 8.35 1.99 0.38
C TYR A 62 7.33 1.03 1.00
N CYS A 63 6.36 1.59 1.71
CA CYS A 63 5.12 0.89 2.03
C CYS A 63 3.90 1.62 1.47
N CYS A 64 2.90 0.84 1.09
CA CYS A 64 1.53 1.30 0.90
C CYS A 64 0.77 1.10 2.21
N ARG A 65 0.00 2.11 2.61
CA ARG A 65 -0.77 2.12 3.86
C ARG A 65 -2.27 2.03 3.58
N SER A 66 -2.95 1.06 4.20
CA SER A 66 -4.42 0.90 4.17
C SER A 66 -4.97 0.54 5.56
N GLY A 67 -6.21 0.94 5.84
CA GLY A 67 -6.83 0.83 7.17
C GLY A 67 -6.76 2.13 7.95
N SER A 68 -6.63 2.05 9.28
CA SER A 68 -6.53 3.22 10.15
C SER A 68 -5.31 4.08 9.78
N ALA A 69 -5.58 5.33 9.42
CA ALA A 69 -4.51 6.27 9.05
C ALA A 69 -3.52 6.49 10.19
N ALA A 70 -4.01 6.58 11.43
CA ALA A 70 -3.18 6.77 12.62
C ALA A 70 -2.26 5.56 12.87
N ASP A 71 -2.82 4.34 12.83
CA ASP A 71 -2.07 3.12 13.10
C ASP A 71 -0.98 2.91 12.05
N THR A 72 -1.33 3.04 10.77
CA THR A 72 -0.41 2.80 9.66
C THR A 72 0.70 3.84 9.59
N GLN A 73 0.43 5.10 9.96
CA GLN A 73 1.45 6.14 10.08
C GLN A 73 2.43 5.82 11.21
N ALA A 74 1.93 5.55 12.41
CA ALA A 74 2.77 5.21 13.56
C ALA A 74 3.66 3.99 13.27
N LEU A 75 3.09 2.92 12.71
CA LEU A 75 3.84 1.74 12.30
C LEU A 75 4.96 2.08 11.31
N SER A 76 4.66 2.90 10.30
CA SER A 76 5.64 3.26 9.27
C SER A 76 6.78 4.09 9.84
N ASP A 77 6.51 4.96 10.80
CA ASP A 77 7.53 5.77 11.48
C ASP A 77 8.44 4.90 12.37
N TYR A 78 7.88 3.95 13.13
CA TYR A 78 8.68 2.98 13.88
C TYR A 78 9.56 2.14 12.97
N VAL A 79 9.02 1.62 11.87
CA VAL A 79 9.79 0.81 10.93
C VAL A 79 10.89 1.64 10.26
N ARG A 80 10.61 2.88 9.84
CA ARG A 80 11.62 3.79 9.28
C ARG A 80 12.75 4.02 10.28
N TYR A 81 12.43 4.27 11.55
CA TYR A 81 13.42 4.46 12.61
C TYR A 81 14.32 3.23 12.79
N TYR A 82 13.72 2.04 12.96
CA TYR A 82 14.49 0.81 13.16
C TYR A 82 15.33 0.43 11.93
N LEU A 83 14.80 0.60 10.72
CA LEU A 83 15.54 0.35 9.49
C LEU A 83 16.72 1.30 9.32
N SER A 84 16.54 2.58 9.63
CA SER A 84 17.61 3.59 9.55
C SER A 84 18.74 3.23 10.51
N SER A 85 18.41 2.95 11.78
CA SER A 85 19.39 2.52 12.78
C SER A 85 20.14 1.25 12.35
N HIS A 86 19.40 0.24 11.89
CA HIS A 86 19.98 -1.02 11.43
C HIS A 86 20.89 -0.85 10.19
N SER A 87 20.53 0.05 9.27
CA SER A 87 21.34 0.33 8.08
C SER A 87 22.66 1.01 8.42
N VAL A 88 22.65 1.92 9.41
CA VAL A 88 23.85 2.61 9.90
C VAL A 88 24.78 1.63 10.60
N GLU A 89 24.24 0.78 11.47
CA GLU A 89 25.02 -0.22 12.21
C GLU A 89 25.72 -1.20 11.27
N LEU A 90 25.03 -1.67 10.23
CA LEU A 90 25.58 -2.64 9.28
C LEU A 90 26.36 -2.01 8.12
N GLY A 91 26.34 -0.69 7.97
CA GLY A 91 26.99 0.02 6.87
C GLY A 91 26.49 -0.39 5.48
N ARG A 92 25.25 -0.86 5.35
CA ARG A 92 24.67 -1.34 4.09
C ARG A 92 23.18 -1.09 4.00
N LEU A 93 22.65 -1.10 2.76
CA LEU A 93 21.22 -0.97 2.53
C LEU A 93 20.43 -2.09 3.23
N PRO A 94 19.28 -1.75 3.87
CA PRO A 94 18.41 -2.74 4.47
C PRO A 94 17.77 -3.63 3.39
N LYS A 95 17.55 -4.91 3.72
CA LYS A 95 16.87 -5.85 2.82
C LYS A 95 15.36 -5.61 2.86
N VAL A 96 14.65 -5.84 1.75
CA VAL A 96 13.18 -5.67 1.69
C VAL A 96 12.49 -6.59 2.71
N GLY A 97 12.95 -7.84 2.78
CA GLY A 97 12.43 -8.83 3.73
C GLY A 97 12.67 -8.45 5.22
N THR A 98 13.67 -7.64 5.53
CA THR A 98 13.87 -7.13 6.91
C THR A 98 12.77 -6.12 7.26
N ALA A 99 12.46 -5.20 6.34
CA ALA A 99 11.36 -4.25 6.52
C ALA A 99 10.00 -4.96 6.67
N ALA A 100 9.73 -5.94 5.80
CA ALA A 100 8.51 -6.74 5.86
C ALA A 100 8.38 -7.50 7.18
N ASN A 101 9.48 -8.09 7.70
CA ASN A 101 9.47 -8.77 8.99
C ASN A 101 9.24 -7.83 10.19
N LEU A 102 9.75 -6.59 10.14
CA LEU A 102 9.47 -5.59 11.17
C LEU A 102 7.98 -5.24 11.19
N PHE A 103 7.38 -4.97 10.02
CA PHE A 103 5.93 -4.76 9.91
C PHE A 103 5.13 -5.96 10.41
N ARG A 104 5.47 -7.18 9.95
CA ARG A 104 4.85 -8.42 10.41
C ARG A 104 4.85 -8.52 11.93
N SER A 105 6.01 -8.30 12.56
CA SER A 105 6.14 -8.37 14.03
C SER A 105 5.25 -7.34 14.72
N LEU A 106 5.33 -6.07 14.32
CA LEU A 106 4.55 -5.00 14.94
C LEU A 106 3.03 -5.19 14.74
N CYS A 107 2.61 -5.57 13.53
CA CYS A 107 1.21 -5.84 13.23
C CYS A 107 0.69 -7.07 13.99
N TYR A 108 1.44 -8.16 14.05
CA TYR A 108 1.00 -9.40 14.70
C TYR A 108 0.85 -9.22 16.22
N HIS A 109 1.84 -8.61 16.89
CA HIS A 109 1.80 -8.38 18.34
C HIS A 109 0.68 -7.42 18.76
N ASN A 110 0.24 -6.55 17.86
CA ASN A 110 -0.79 -5.56 18.13
C ASN A 110 -2.07 -5.80 17.30
N LYS A 111 -2.28 -7.01 16.75
CA LYS A 111 -3.38 -7.31 15.82
C LYS A 111 -4.77 -6.99 16.40
N ASP A 112 -4.92 -7.15 17.71
CA ASP A 112 -6.20 -6.89 18.41
C ASP A 112 -6.39 -5.39 18.68
N ARG A 113 -5.37 -4.56 18.50
CA ARG A 113 -5.38 -3.11 18.76
C ARG A 113 -5.22 -2.23 17.52
N LEU A 114 -4.62 -2.76 16.45
CA LEU A 114 -4.38 -2.02 15.21
C LEU A 114 -5.31 -2.50 14.09
N LEU A 115 -5.63 -1.57 13.19
CA LEU A 115 -6.24 -1.86 11.90
C LEU A 115 -5.29 -1.42 10.79
N ALA A 116 -4.38 -2.30 10.39
CA ALA A 116 -3.35 -1.99 9.39
C ALA A 116 -3.23 -3.11 8.34
N GLY A 117 -3.47 -2.75 7.09
CA GLY A 117 -3.06 -3.52 5.92
C GLY A 117 -1.89 -2.80 5.24
N ILE A 118 -0.74 -3.47 5.16
CA ILE A 118 0.50 -2.90 4.64
C ILE A 118 0.97 -3.72 3.44
N ILE A 119 1.36 -3.05 2.36
CA ILE A 119 2.18 -3.66 1.30
C ILE A 119 3.56 -3.05 1.41
N VAL A 120 4.59 -3.87 1.60
CA VAL A 120 5.99 -3.44 1.59
C VAL A 120 6.58 -3.83 0.25
N ALA A 121 7.12 -2.86 -0.48
CA ALA A 121 7.82 -3.15 -1.71
C ALA A 121 9.06 -2.28 -1.88
N GLY A 122 10.06 -2.84 -2.55
CA GLY A 122 11.24 -2.11 -2.91
C GLY A 122 12.26 -2.99 -3.58
N TRP A 123 13.51 -2.52 -3.60
CA TRP A 123 14.61 -3.18 -4.27
C TRP A 123 15.79 -3.32 -3.31
N ASP A 124 16.43 -4.49 -3.30
CA ASP A 124 17.73 -4.67 -2.66
C ASP A 124 18.75 -5.40 -3.54
N PRO A 125 20.06 -5.26 -3.28
CA PRO A 125 21.11 -5.90 -4.10
C PRO A 125 21.15 -7.43 -4.05
N VAL A 126 20.40 -8.07 -3.15
CA VAL A 126 20.47 -9.53 -2.92
C VAL A 126 19.40 -10.26 -3.71
N LYS A 127 18.16 -9.76 -3.68
CA LYS A 127 17.01 -10.39 -4.33
C LYS A 127 16.36 -9.52 -5.42
N GLY A 128 16.82 -8.28 -5.59
CA GLY A 128 16.23 -7.34 -6.53
C GLY A 128 14.88 -6.80 -6.04
N GLY A 129 13.94 -6.62 -6.96
CA GLY A 129 12.58 -6.13 -6.66
C GLY A 129 11.76 -7.18 -5.91
N GLN A 130 11.13 -6.80 -4.80
CA GLN A 130 10.29 -7.69 -4.00
C GLN A 130 9.03 -6.98 -3.52
N VAL A 131 7.93 -7.73 -3.41
CA VAL A 131 6.64 -7.27 -2.88
C VAL A 131 6.18 -8.22 -1.78
N PHE A 132 5.88 -7.66 -0.61
CA PHE A 132 5.34 -8.37 0.54
C PHE A 132 3.98 -7.79 0.93
N SER A 133 2.99 -8.67 1.06
CA SER A 133 1.68 -8.35 1.63
C SER A 133 1.67 -8.70 3.12
N ILE A 134 1.28 -7.73 3.94
CA ILE A 134 1.03 -7.86 5.38
C ILE A 134 -0.43 -7.47 5.63
N PRO A 135 -1.38 -8.42 5.47
CA PRO A 135 -2.78 -8.15 5.70
C PRO A 135 -3.08 -7.94 7.19
N ILE A 136 -4.31 -7.52 7.47
CA ILE A 136 -4.85 -7.48 8.83
C ILE A 136 -4.69 -8.88 9.46
N GLY A 137 -4.07 -8.95 10.63
CA GLY A 137 -3.67 -10.19 11.29
C GLY A 137 -2.16 -10.44 11.30
N GLY A 138 -1.37 -9.70 10.51
CA GLY A 138 0.09 -9.71 10.61
C GLY A 138 0.76 -10.94 9.98
N ALA A 139 0.08 -11.62 9.05
CA ALA A 139 0.75 -12.57 8.16
C ALA A 139 1.77 -11.84 7.26
N MET A 140 2.71 -12.58 6.67
CA MET A 140 3.67 -12.01 5.73
C MET A 140 3.82 -12.96 4.55
N VAL A 141 3.47 -12.48 3.36
CA VAL A 141 3.48 -13.29 2.12
C VAL A 141 4.23 -12.53 1.04
N GLU A 142 5.25 -13.16 0.47
CA GLU A 142 5.95 -12.65 -0.73
C GLU A 142 5.12 -13.02 -1.97
N GLN A 143 4.85 -12.05 -2.84
CA GLN A 143 4.02 -12.22 -4.04
C GLN A 143 4.61 -11.45 -5.22
N ASP A 144 4.22 -11.80 -6.44
CA ASP A 144 4.60 -11.03 -7.63
C ASP A 144 3.83 -9.70 -7.74
N PHE A 145 2.59 -9.71 -7.28
CA PHE A 145 1.80 -8.50 -7.08
C PHE A 145 0.98 -8.65 -5.80
N ALA A 146 0.63 -7.51 -5.20
CA ALA A 146 -0.27 -7.44 -4.07
C ALA A 146 -1.24 -6.28 -4.27
N ILE A 147 -2.51 -6.51 -3.92
CA ILE A 147 -3.55 -5.47 -3.87
C ILE A 147 -4.14 -5.44 -2.46
N GLY A 148 -4.57 -4.26 -2.02
CA GLY A 148 -5.13 -4.07 -0.68
C GLY A 148 -6.00 -2.82 -0.53
N GLY A 149 -6.61 -2.71 0.64
CA GLY A 149 -7.62 -1.70 0.95
C GLY A 149 -9.03 -2.07 0.45
N SER A 150 -10.03 -1.26 0.76
CA SER A 150 -11.43 -1.51 0.38
C SER A 150 -11.64 -1.69 -1.13
N GLY A 151 -10.91 -0.91 -1.94
CA GLY A 151 -11.09 -0.91 -3.39
C GLY A 151 -10.50 -2.12 -4.12
N SER A 152 -9.62 -2.90 -3.46
CA SER A 152 -9.06 -4.10 -4.06
C SER A 152 -10.13 -5.15 -4.37
N THR A 153 -11.20 -5.20 -3.59
CA THR A 153 -12.33 -6.13 -3.76
C THR A 153 -12.96 -6.04 -5.16
N TYR A 154 -12.98 -4.85 -5.77
CA TYR A 154 -13.60 -4.62 -7.08
C TYR A 154 -12.71 -5.02 -8.26
N ILE A 155 -11.41 -5.22 -8.03
CA ILE A 155 -10.42 -5.38 -9.11
C ILE A 155 -9.68 -6.72 -9.10
N TYR A 156 -9.99 -7.65 -8.20
CA TYR A 156 -9.42 -9.01 -8.23
C TYR A 156 -9.53 -9.66 -9.62
N GLY A 157 -10.74 -9.71 -10.19
CA GLY A 157 -10.94 -10.33 -11.51
C GLY A 157 -10.25 -9.59 -12.65
N LEU A 158 -10.09 -8.26 -12.55
CA LEU A 158 -9.35 -7.47 -13.54
C LEU A 158 -7.85 -7.76 -13.46
N VAL A 159 -7.30 -7.73 -12.25
CA VAL A 159 -5.88 -7.97 -11.98
C VAL A 159 -5.50 -9.39 -12.39
N ASP A 160 -6.32 -10.39 -12.06
CA ASP A 160 -6.09 -11.79 -12.45
C ASP A 160 -6.12 -12.00 -13.97
N ALA A 161 -6.99 -11.27 -14.69
CA ALA A 161 -7.12 -11.39 -16.14
C ALA A 161 -6.01 -10.67 -16.92
N GLU A 162 -5.50 -9.56 -16.39
CA GLU A 162 -4.59 -8.66 -17.10
C GLU A 162 -3.13 -8.83 -16.69
N TYR A 163 -2.87 -9.31 -15.47
CA TYR A 163 -1.51 -9.57 -15.00
C TYR A 163 -0.84 -10.61 -15.90
N ARG A 164 0.40 -10.29 -16.30
CA ARG A 164 1.27 -11.20 -17.04
C ARG A 164 2.61 -11.24 -16.31
N PRO A 165 3.20 -12.44 -16.14
CA PRO A 165 4.61 -12.53 -15.79
C PRO A 165 5.47 -11.74 -16.78
N ASP A 166 6.59 -11.22 -16.30
CA ASP A 166 7.62 -10.55 -17.13
C ASP A 166 7.15 -9.28 -17.86
N MET A 167 6.16 -8.57 -17.32
CA MET A 167 5.83 -7.21 -17.77
C MET A 167 7.05 -6.29 -17.66
N THR A 168 7.19 -5.40 -18.65
CA THR A 168 8.17 -4.31 -18.62
C THR A 168 7.80 -3.27 -17.56
N LYS A 169 8.76 -2.38 -17.22
CA LYS A 169 8.54 -1.26 -16.29
C LYS A 169 7.31 -0.43 -16.71
N GLU A 170 7.23 -0.09 -18.00
CA GLU A 170 6.18 0.74 -18.57
C GLU A 170 4.82 0.03 -18.56
N GLU A 171 4.79 -1.27 -18.89
CA GLU A 171 3.57 -2.08 -18.80
C GLU A 171 3.08 -2.18 -17.35
N CYS A 172 3.97 -2.38 -16.37
CA CYS A 172 3.60 -2.39 -14.96
C CYS A 172 3.04 -1.04 -14.49
N GLN A 173 3.62 0.08 -14.92
CA GLN A 173 3.10 1.41 -14.62
C GLN A 173 1.69 1.61 -15.17
N GLN A 174 1.46 1.22 -16.42
CA GLN A 174 0.13 1.29 -17.05
C GLN A 174 -0.87 0.37 -16.36
N PHE A 175 -0.46 -0.86 -16.04
CA PHE A 175 -1.27 -1.84 -15.33
C PHE A 175 -1.70 -1.34 -13.94
N VAL A 176 -0.77 -0.79 -13.16
CA VAL A 176 -1.06 -0.17 -11.85
C VAL A 176 -2.05 0.99 -11.98
N LYS A 177 -1.85 1.90 -12.95
CA LYS A 177 -2.75 3.03 -13.19
C LYS A 177 -4.14 2.57 -13.62
N LYS A 178 -4.24 1.58 -14.51
CA LYS A 178 -5.50 0.98 -14.95
C LYS A 178 -6.25 0.34 -13.77
N ALA A 179 -5.57 -0.50 -12.99
CA ALA A 179 -6.17 -1.18 -11.84
C ALA A 179 -6.73 -0.19 -10.81
N LEU A 180 -5.95 0.84 -10.46
CA LEU A 180 -6.40 1.87 -9.51
C LEU A 180 -7.55 2.71 -10.06
N ALA A 181 -7.55 3.07 -11.34
CA ALA A 181 -8.65 3.81 -11.96
C ALA A 181 -9.97 3.02 -11.91
N HIS A 182 -9.92 1.71 -12.20
CA HIS A 182 -11.09 0.83 -12.07
C HIS A 182 -11.57 0.67 -10.62
N ALA A 183 -10.64 0.58 -9.66
CA ALA A 183 -11.00 0.53 -8.24
C ALA A 183 -11.66 1.85 -7.78
N MET A 184 -11.06 2.99 -8.11
CA MET A 184 -11.56 4.33 -7.77
C MET A 184 -12.94 4.63 -8.39
N ALA A 185 -13.23 4.05 -9.55
CA ALA A 185 -14.51 4.19 -10.21
C ALA A 185 -15.66 3.44 -9.50
N ARG A 186 -15.36 2.41 -8.71
CA ARG A 186 -16.37 1.55 -8.06
C ARG A 186 -16.40 1.68 -6.54
N ASP A 187 -15.26 1.91 -5.91
CA ASP A 187 -15.14 2.08 -4.48
C ASP A 187 -15.36 3.54 -4.06
N GLY A 188 -16.46 3.81 -3.34
CA GLY A 188 -16.81 5.17 -2.91
C GLY A 188 -15.79 5.81 -1.95
N SER A 189 -15.02 4.99 -1.24
CA SER A 189 -13.98 5.46 -0.32
C SER A 189 -12.65 5.75 -1.01
N SER A 190 -12.43 5.21 -2.22
CA SER A 190 -11.25 5.47 -3.03
C SER A 190 -11.49 6.64 -4.00
N GLY A 191 -10.43 7.34 -4.41
CA GLY A 191 -10.54 8.38 -5.43
C GLY A 191 -9.45 9.43 -5.37
N GLY A 192 -9.69 10.56 -6.05
CA GLY A 192 -8.72 11.65 -6.16
C GLY A 192 -7.75 11.41 -7.31
N VAL A 193 -6.45 11.41 -7.00
CA VAL A 193 -5.37 11.17 -7.96
C VAL A 193 -4.76 9.80 -7.75
N ILE A 194 -4.14 9.26 -8.79
CA ILE A 194 -3.29 8.07 -8.66
C ILE A 194 -1.87 8.54 -8.40
N ARG A 195 -1.25 8.09 -7.30
CA ARG A 195 0.18 8.25 -7.05
C ARG A 195 0.87 6.93 -7.34
N THR A 196 2.03 6.99 -7.98
CA THR A 196 2.88 5.81 -8.20
C THR A 196 4.33 6.08 -7.80
N VAL A 197 5.03 5.02 -7.42
CA VAL A 197 6.47 5.04 -7.18
C VAL A 197 7.08 3.84 -7.88
N THR A 198 8.04 4.08 -8.77
CA THR A 198 8.83 3.03 -9.42
C THR A 198 10.20 2.98 -8.79
N ILE A 199 10.62 1.80 -8.35
CA ILE A 199 11.88 1.58 -7.63
C ILE A 199 12.70 0.57 -8.43
N THR A 200 13.94 0.93 -8.75
CA THR A 200 14.93 0.05 -9.39
C THR A 200 16.25 0.09 -8.63
N GLU A 201 17.27 -0.58 -9.16
CA GLU A 201 18.64 -0.44 -8.68
C GLU A 201 19.16 1.00 -8.74
N ASN A 202 18.77 1.80 -9.73
CA ASN A 202 19.44 3.09 -9.96
C ASN A 202 18.59 4.29 -9.57
N GLU A 203 17.27 4.12 -9.51
CA GLU A 203 16.34 5.23 -9.36
C GLU A 203 15.11 4.89 -8.53
N VAL A 204 14.58 5.93 -7.89
CA VAL A 204 13.24 5.96 -7.30
C VAL A 204 12.49 7.12 -7.94
N VAL A 205 11.52 6.79 -8.80
CA VAL A 205 10.76 7.77 -9.58
C VAL A 205 9.35 7.83 -9.03
N ARG A 206 8.95 9.00 -8.54
CA ARG A 206 7.58 9.28 -8.11
C ARG A 206 6.82 9.95 -9.25
N ASP A 207 5.60 9.51 -9.49
CA ASP A 207 4.72 10.06 -10.51
C ASP A 207 3.28 10.18 -9.97
N PHE A 208 2.47 11.04 -10.57
CA PHE A 208 1.06 11.15 -10.27
C PHE A 208 0.21 11.40 -11.52
N THR A 209 -0.96 10.78 -11.57
CA THR A 209 -1.98 11.00 -12.61
C THR A 209 -3.13 11.79 -12.01
N CYS A 210 -3.43 12.96 -12.58
CA CYS A 210 -4.57 13.79 -12.19
C CYS A 210 -5.90 13.05 -12.36
N GLY A 211 -6.92 13.46 -11.59
CA GLY A 211 -8.26 12.88 -11.68
C GLY A 211 -8.88 12.99 -13.08
N ASP A 212 -8.60 14.09 -13.78
CA ASP A 212 -9.12 14.34 -15.14
C ASP A 212 -8.39 13.49 -16.21
N ASP A 213 -7.21 12.97 -15.89
CA ASP A 213 -6.34 12.20 -16.80
C ASP A 213 -6.36 10.69 -16.46
N LEU A 214 -7.33 10.23 -15.66
CA LEU A 214 -7.43 8.83 -15.29
C LEU A 214 -7.73 7.96 -16.52
N PRO A 215 -7.08 6.79 -16.66
CA PRO A 215 -7.29 5.90 -17.81
C PRO A 215 -8.70 5.29 -17.86
N PHE A 216 -9.47 5.40 -16.77
CA PHE A 216 -10.86 4.98 -16.67
C PHE A 216 -11.59 5.86 -15.65
N SER A 217 -12.76 6.38 -16.02
CA SER A 217 -13.68 7.09 -15.15
C SER A 217 -15.12 6.79 -15.60
N ILE A 218 -16.09 6.89 -14.68
CA ILE A 218 -17.53 6.74 -14.95
C ILE A 218 -18.16 8.13 -15.05
#